data_AF-A0A9W9F1R8-F1
#
_entry.id   AF-A0A9W9F1R8-F1
#
_cell.length_a   1.000
_cell.length_b   1.000
_cell.length_c   1.000
_cell.angle_alpha   90.00
_cell.angle_beta   90.00
_cell.angle_gamma   90.00
#
_symmetry.space_group_name_H-M   'P 1'
#
loop_
_entity.id
_entity.type
_entity.pdbx_description
1 polymer ?
#
loop_
_entity_poly.entity_id
_entity_poly.type
_entity_poly.pdbx_seq_one_letter_code
_entity_poly.pdbx_strand_id
1 'polypeptide(L)'
;MALDLQQREVFGLFVDATFPGLYYAWSTRVDVTFMDFVRQQSDAPTDALVWGIRTLGTLHLGQQHQDSDKIACSRSMYGRGLRSLARLLQHPTTVKSDRTLGAAVLLAIYEMLDGMGHKSWLTHSNGIGTLFRYRGAEAHRDGFGRTLLISFRSFLIADALIRGEPCFLAETAWRSVIKDAVRTEGLMGKGSELGDLVEYAFEEITVCPGLVAWARAISTTKEADALQPQLLMKEIVRTRGRLADLHGQLEMLTCTSLDDKGLENRPDLTGPIPVEVITILARFSLKGLQDCPEVF
;
A
#
# COMPACT_ATOMS: atom_id res chain seq x y z
N MET A 1 -0.57 -20.54 -23.24
CA MET A 1 -1.01 -19.48 -24.17
C MET A 1 -2.41 -18.96 -23.87
N ALA A 2 -3.51 -19.70 -24.08
CA ALA A 2 -4.87 -19.16 -23.83
C ALA A 2 -5.25 -19.05 -22.33
N LEU A 3 -4.94 -20.09 -21.53
CA LEU A 3 -5.19 -20.12 -20.09
C LEU A 3 -4.39 -19.09 -19.29
N ASP A 4 -3.21 -18.68 -19.79
CA ASP A 4 -2.40 -17.63 -19.17
C ASP A 4 -2.99 -16.23 -19.45
N LEU A 5 -3.45 -16.00 -20.69
CA LEU A 5 -4.08 -14.74 -21.08
C LEU A 5 -5.38 -14.48 -20.30
N GLN A 6 -6.27 -15.48 -20.23
CA GLN A 6 -7.53 -15.36 -19.50
C GLN A 6 -7.30 -15.08 -18.00
N GLN A 7 -6.27 -15.69 -17.38
CA GLN A 7 -5.95 -15.45 -15.98
C GLN A 7 -5.49 -14.01 -15.73
N ARG A 8 -4.75 -13.42 -16.67
CA ARG A 8 -4.27 -12.04 -16.59
C ARG A 8 -5.40 -11.03 -16.78
N GLU A 9 -6.33 -11.30 -17.68
CA GLU A 9 -7.53 -10.47 -17.87
C GLU A 9 -8.41 -10.47 -16.61
N VAL A 10 -8.68 -11.65 -16.04
CA VAL A 10 -9.44 -11.76 -14.80
C VAL A 10 -8.74 -11.06 -13.64
N PHE A 11 -7.41 -11.13 -13.57
CA PHE A 11 -6.66 -10.37 -12.56
C PHE A 11 -6.74 -8.85 -12.78
N GLY A 12 -6.72 -8.38 -14.03
CA GLY A 12 -6.97 -6.98 -14.35
C GLY A 12 -8.34 -6.52 -13.86
N LEU A 13 -9.39 -7.30 -14.14
CA LEU A 13 -10.75 -7.03 -13.65
C LEU A 13 -10.81 -6.99 -12.11
N PHE A 14 -10.08 -7.89 -11.44
CA PHE A 14 -9.96 -7.86 -9.98
C PHE A 14 -9.32 -6.55 -9.48
N VAL A 15 -8.22 -6.10 -10.09
CA VAL A 15 -7.55 -4.85 -9.73
C VAL A 15 -8.47 -3.65 -9.95
N ASP A 16 -9.13 -3.60 -11.10
CA ASP A 16 -10.09 -2.53 -11.43
C ASP A 16 -11.28 -2.50 -10.47
N ALA A 17 -11.80 -3.65 -10.06
CA ALA A 17 -12.93 -3.74 -9.15
C ALA A 17 -12.55 -3.42 -7.69
N THR A 18 -11.33 -3.75 -7.27
CA THR A 18 -10.94 -3.71 -5.85
C THR A 18 -10.12 -2.48 -5.49
N PHE A 19 -9.25 -2.03 -6.39
CA PHE A 19 -8.28 -0.97 -6.14
C PHE A 19 -8.21 0.09 -7.25
N PRO A 20 -9.34 0.55 -7.84
CA PRO A 20 -9.30 1.48 -8.98
C PRO A 20 -8.58 2.78 -8.62
N GLY A 21 -8.88 3.36 -7.44
CA GLY A 21 -8.26 4.59 -6.99
C GLY A 21 -6.74 4.48 -6.84
N LEU A 22 -6.25 3.37 -6.27
CA LEU A 22 -4.82 3.13 -6.07
C LEU A 22 -4.10 2.77 -7.37
N TYR A 23 -4.73 2.00 -8.25
CA TYR A 23 -4.10 1.63 -9.51
C TYR A 23 -3.96 2.85 -10.42
N TYR A 24 -5.06 3.54 -10.72
CA TYR A 24 -5.07 4.61 -11.71
C TYR A 24 -4.39 5.90 -11.23
N ALA A 25 -4.29 6.15 -9.92
CA ALA A 25 -3.56 7.31 -9.40
C ALA A 25 -2.04 7.14 -9.45
N TRP A 26 -1.52 5.93 -9.60
CA TRP A 26 -0.08 5.67 -9.65
C TRP A 26 0.38 4.97 -10.93
N SER A 27 -0.50 4.41 -11.75
CA SER A 27 -0.14 3.65 -12.95
C SER A 27 0.69 4.44 -13.96
N THR A 28 0.50 5.76 -14.01
CA THR A 28 1.26 6.68 -14.87
C THR A 28 2.48 7.30 -14.17
N ARG A 29 2.58 7.14 -12.85
CA ARG A 29 3.66 7.69 -12.01
C ARG A 29 4.80 6.70 -11.81
N VAL A 30 4.47 5.41 -11.65
CA VAL A 30 5.47 4.35 -11.47
C VAL A 30 6.06 3.89 -12.81
N ASP A 31 7.27 3.34 -12.78
CA ASP A 31 7.94 2.84 -13.99
C ASP A 31 7.43 1.47 -14.44
N VAL A 32 6.98 0.64 -13.48
CA VAL A 32 6.47 -0.71 -13.74
C VAL A 32 5.20 -0.92 -12.93
N THR A 33 4.06 -0.98 -13.60
CA THR A 33 2.79 -1.28 -12.92
C THR A 33 2.70 -2.76 -12.53
N PHE A 34 1.78 -3.09 -11.63
CA PHE A 34 1.49 -4.49 -11.30
C PHE A 34 1.05 -5.28 -12.52
N MET A 35 0.26 -4.65 -13.40
CA MET A 35 -0.15 -5.26 -14.66
C MET A 35 1.06 -5.51 -15.54
N ASP A 36 1.93 -4.52 -15.78
CA ASP A 36 3.13 -4.69 -16.61
C ASP A 36 4.04 -5.79 -16.08
N PHE A 37 4.27 -5.80 -14.77
CA PHE A 37 5.05 -6.86 -14.13
C PHE A 37 4.43 -8.23 -14.38
N VAL A 38 3.12 -8.39 -14.16
CA VAL A 38 2.42 -9.65 -14.46
C VAL A 38 2.52 -10.01 -15.95
N ARG A 39 2.43 -9.02 -16.84
CA ARG A 39 2.50 -9.25 -18.30
C ARG A 39 3.84 -9.79 -18.75
N GLN A 40 4.93 -9.32 -18.14
CA GLN A 40 6.30 -9.71 -18.47
C GLN A 40 6.69 -11.11 -17.98
N GLN A 41 5.87 -11.74 -17.14
CA GLN A 41 6.19 -13.01 -16.48
C GLN A 41 5.49 -14.24 -17.11
N SER A 42 4.94 -14.09 -18.32
CA SER A 42 4.06 -15.08 -18.99
C SER A 42 4.68 -16.45 -19.26
N ASP A 43 6.00 -16.53 -19.35
CA ASP A 43 6.72 -17.78 -19.67
C ASP A 43 7.37 -18.42 -18.43
N ALA A 44 7.16 -17.85 -17.24
CA ALA A 44 7.73 -18.39 -16.02
C ALA A 44 6.99 -19.67 -15.56
N PRO A 45 7.69 -20.67 -15.01
CA PRO A 45 7.05 -21.84 -14.40
C PRO A 45 6.00 -21.41 -13.35
N THR A 46 4.94 -22.21 -13.20
CA THR A 46 3.92 -21.93 -12.16
C THR A 46 4.58 -21.92 -10.78
N ASP A 47 4.65 -20.74 -10.19
CA ASP A 47 5.26 -20.51 -8.89
C ASP A 47 4.38 -19.61 -8.00
N ALA A 48 4.93 -19.09 -6.90
CA ALA A 48 4.17 -18.37 -5.89
C ALA A 48 3.41 -17.16 -6.45
N LEU A 49 4.02 -16.42 -7.39
CA LEU A 49 3.39 -15.24 -7.98
C LEU A 49 2.17 -15.64 -8.82
N VAL A 50 2.33 -16.67 -9.66
CA VAL A 50 1.25 -17.20 -10.49
C VAL A 50 0.11 -17.73 -9.64
N TRP A 51 0.40 -18.40 -8.52
CA TRP A 51 -0.62 -18.81 -7.56
C TRP A 51 -1.33 -17.61 -6.91
N GLY A 52 -0.60 -16.54 -6.56
CA GLY A 52 -1.17 -15.29 -6.05
C GLY A 52 -2.18 -14.66 -7.03
N ILE A 53 -1.83 -14.59 -8.32
CA ILE A 53 -2.70 -14.06 -9.37
C ILE A 53 -3.95 -14.93 -9.52
N ARG A 54 -3.76 -16.26 -9.66
CA ARG A 54 -4.85 -17.21 -9.85
C ARG A 54 -5.83 -17.24 -8.69
N THR A 55 -5.31 -17.20 -7.45
CA THR A 55 -6.17 -17.27 -6.26
C THR A 55 -7.07 -16.05 -6.14
N LEU A 56 -6.54 -14.86 -6.41
CA LEU A 56 -7.32 -13.62 -6.37
C LEU A 56 -8.33 -13.55 -7.51
N GLY A 57 -7.93 -13.88 -8.73
CA GLY A 57 -8.85 -13.91 -9.87
C GLY A 57 -9.98 -14.94 -9.67
N THR A 58 -9.67 -16.12 -9.13
CA THR A 58 -10.67 -17.15 -8.83
C THR A 58 -11.60 -16.73 -7.70
N LEU A 59 -11.07 -16.10 -6.64
CA LEU A 59 -11.88 -15.56 -5.54
C LEU A 59 -12.84 -14.49 -6.06
N HIS A 60 -12.34 -13.55 -6.87
CA HIS A 60 -13.13 -12.48 -7.46
C HIS A 60 -14.30 -13.03 -8.28
N LEU A 61 -14.05 -13.96 -9.20
CA LEU A 61 -15.10 -14.61 -9.98
C LEU A 61 -16.08 -15.40 -9.10
N GLY A 62 -15.57 -16.07 -8.06
CA GLY A 62 -16.41 -16.78 -7.09
C GLY A 62 -17.35 -15.85 -6.34
N GLN A 63 -16.85 -14.71 -5.87
CA GLN A 63 -17.66 -13.70 -5.17
C GLN A 63 -18.66 -13.02 -6.12
N GLN A 64 -18.22 -12.61 -7.31
CA GLN A 64 -19.06 -11.94 -8.31
C GLN A 64 -20.25 -12.81 -8.75
N HIS A 65 -20.03 -14.12 -8.88
CA HIS A 65 -21.05 -15.07 -9.33
C HIS A 65 -21.69 -15.88 -8.20
N GLN A 66 -21.38 -15.57 -6.93
CA GLN A 66 -21.86 -16.30 -5.75
C GLN A 66 -21.62 -17.83 -5.85
N ASP A 67 -20.48 -18.20 -6.44
CA ASP A 67 -20.09 -19.58 -6.72
C ASP A 67 -19.18 -20.12 -5.58
N SER A 68 -19.78 -20.95 -4.72
CA SER A 68 -19.09 -21.55 -3.57
C SER A 68 -17.94 -22.46 -3.98
N ASP A 69 -18.03 -23.12 -5.12
CA ASP A 69 -17.01 -24.07 -5.59
C ASP A 69 -15.77 -23.30 -6.06
N LYS A 70 -15.95 -22.16 -6.73
CA LYS A 70 -14.85 -21.26 -7.07
C LYS A 70 -14.18 -20.67 -5.83
N ILE A 71 -14.96 -20.28 -4.81
CA ILE A 71 -14.41 -19.79 -3.53
C ILE A 71 -13.63 -20.91 -2.80
N ALA A 72 -14.14 -22.15 -2.79
CA ALA A 72 -13.39 -23.28 -2.23
C ALA A 72 -12.11 -23.58 -3.04
N CYS A 73 -12.18 -23.45 -4.37
CA CYS A 73 -11.05 -23.65 -5.26
C CYS A 73 -9.97 -22.58 -5.03
N SER A 74 -10.33 -21.31 -4.85
CA SER A 74 -9.38 -20.24 -4.56
C SER A 74 -8.63 -20.51 -3.25
N ARG A 75 -9.29 -20.99 -2.19
CA ARG A 75 -8.62 -21.42 -0.95
C ARG A 75 -7.57 -22.50 -1.17
N SER A 76 -7.86 -23.47 -2.03
CA SER A 76 -6.89 -24.51 -2.41
C SER A 76 -5.68 -23.94 -3.16
N MET A 77 -5.91 -22.96 -4.06
CA MET A 77 -4.85 -22.25 -4.77
C MET A 77 -3.99 -21.40 -3.83
N TYR A 78 -4.62 -20.66 -2.91
CA TYR A 78 -3.95 -19.91 -1.85
C TYR A 78 -2.97 -20.79 -1.07
N GLY A 79 -3.41 -21.97 -0.63
CA GLY A 79 -2.53 -22.92 0.07
C GLY A 79 -1.33 -23.39 -0.76
N ARG A 80 -1.48 -23.54 -2.09
CA ARG A 80 -0.36 -23.84 -3.01
C ARG A 80 0.58 -22.65 -3.17
N GLY A 81 0.03 -21.44 -3.18
CA GLY A 81 0.77 -20.18 -3.17
C GLY A 81 1.66 -20.06 -1.95
N LEU A 82 1.12 -20.26 -0.74
CA LEU A 82 1.89 -20.23 0.50
C LEU A 82 3.07 -21.21 0.51
N ARG A 83 2.84 -22.48 0.12
CA ARG A 83 3.92 -23.48 0.04
C ARG A 83 5.00 -23.09 -0.97
N SER A 84 4.61 -22.43 -2.06
CA SER A 84 5.56 -21.95 -3.07
C SER A 84 6.34 -20.73 -2.57
N LEU A 85 5.66 -19.79 -1.89
CA LEU A 85 6.29 -18.63 -1.26
C LEU A 85 7.31 -19.06 -0.21
N ALA A 86 6.96 -20.03 0.65
CA ALA A 86 7.87 -20.57 1.66
C ALA A 86 9.18 -21.10 1.05
N ARG A 87 9.11 -21.78 -0.10
CA ARG A 87 10.31 -22.24 -0.82
C ARG A 87 11.15 -21.07 -1.36
N LEU A 88 10.50 -20.04 -1.93
CA LEU A 88 11.22 -18.85 -2.41
C LEU A 88 11.93 -18.09 -1.28
N LEU A 89 11.35 -18.07 -0.09
CA LEU A 89 11.93 -17.42 1.09
C LEU A 89 13.16 -18.16 1.65
N GLN A 90 13.26 -19.47 1.42
CA GLN A 90 14.38 -20.30 1.91
C GLN A 90 15.64 -20.19 1.04
N HIS A 91 15.53 -19.67 -0.18
CA HIS A 91 16.65 -19.59 -1.11
C HIS A 91 17.26 -18.17 -1.16
N PRO A 92 18.58 -18.02 -0.91
CA PRO A 92 19.24 -16.70 -0.86
C PRO A 92 19.11 -15.87 -2.14
N THR A 93 19.00 -16.51 -3.29
CA THR A 93 18.89 -15.83 -4.60
C THR A 93 17.48 -15.33 -4.90
N THR A 94 16.44 -15.97 -4.35
CA THR A 94 15.05 -15.61 -4.64
C THR A 94 14.40 -14.80 -3.55
N VAL A 95 14.85 -14.93 -2.30
CA VAL A 95 14.21 -14.32 -1.13
C VAL A 95 14.02 -12.80 -1.29
N LYS A 96 15.02 -12.08 -1.80
CA LYS A 96 14.93 -10.61 -1.99
C LYS A 96 14.27 -10.18 -3.31
N SER A 97 13.89 -11.11 -4.18
CA SER A 97 13.38 -10.75 -5.51
C SER A 97 12.02 -10.06 -5.44
N ASP A 98 11.76 -9.22 -6.43
CA ASP A 98 10.46 -8.57 -6.71
C ASP A 98 9.33 -9.58 -6.84
N ARG A 99 9.64 -10.72 -7.44
CA ARG A 99 8.72 -11.83 -7.60
C ARG A 99 8.26 -12.43 -6.27
N THR A 100 9.19 -12.63 -5.34
CA THR A 100 8.89 -13.16 -3.99
C THR A 100 8.04 -12.18 -3.19
N LEU A 101 8.40 -10.89 -3.19
CA LEU A 101 7.63 -9.87 -2.48
C LEU A 101 6.24 -9.69 -3.11
N GLY A 102 6.16 -9.65 -4.44
CA GLY A 102 4.88 -9.58 -5.16
C GLY A 102 3.96 -10.76 -4.84
N ALA A 103 4.50 -11.99 -4.79
CA ALA A 103 3.74 -13.16 -4.37
C ALA A 103 3.22 -13.03 -2.93
N ALA A 104 4.06 -12.56 -2.00
CA ALA A 104 3.65 -12.33 -0.62
C ALA A 104 2.52 -11.30 -0.51
N VAL A 105 2.65 -10.16 -1.21
CA VAL A 105 1.63 -9.10 -1.24
C VAL A 105 0.29 -9.63 -1.77
N LEU A 106 0.27 -10.36 -2.88
CA LEU A 106 -0.98 -10.92 -3.43
C LEU A 106 -1.64 -11.92 -2.48
N LEU A 107 -0.84 -12.76 -1.83
CA LEU A 107 -1.36 -13.75 -0.88
C LEU A 107 -1.87 -13.09 0.42
N ALA A 108 -1.28 -11.99 0.87
CA ALA A 108 -1.82 -11.21 1.99
C ALA A 108 -3.13 -10.50 1.62
N ILE A 109 -3.24 -9.95 0.41
CA ILE A 109 -4.51 -9.38 -0.10
C ILE A 109 -5.60 -10.46 -0.12
N TYR A 110 -5.27 -11.68 -0.52
CA TYR A 110 -6.22 -12.79 -0.48
C TYR A 110 -6.77 -13.03 0.94
N GLU A 111 -5.91 -13.02 1.97
CA GLU A 111 -6.34 -13.20 3.35
C GLU A 111 -7.28 -12.10 3.84
N MET A 112 -7.01 -10.86 3.43
CA MET A 112 -7.85 -9.70 3.75
C MET A 112 -9.24 -9.83 3.13
N LEU A 113 -9.34 -10.39 1.92
CA LEU A 113 -10.61 -10.48 1.18
C LEU A 113 -11.43 -11.73 1.49
N ASP A 114 -10.80 -12.89 1.69
CA ASP A 114 -11.51 -14.15 2.01
C ASP A 114 -11.89 -14.22 3.50
N GLY A 115 -11.36 -13.33 4.36
CA GLY A 115 -11.68 -13.28 5.79
C GLY A 115 -11.16 -14.49 6.57
N MET A 116 -10.04 -15.07 6.12
CA MET A 116 -9.43 -16.28 6.69
C MET A 116 -8.97 -16.07 8.13
N GLY A 117 -9.85 -16.18 9.12
CA GLY A 117 -9.53 -16.00 10.54
C GLY A 117 -9.22 -14.54 10.91
N HIS A 118 -9.66 -14.12 12.10
CA HIS A 118 -9.74 -12.70 12.48
C HIS A 118 -8.38 -11.95 12.54
N LYS A 119 -7.23 -12.62 12.37
CA LYS A 119 -5.87 -12.04 12.51
C LYS A 119 -4.78 -12.65 11.60
N SER A 120 -5.13 -13.50 10.62
CA SER A 120 -4.12 -14.13 9.75
C SER A 120 -3.29 -13.10 8.98
N TRP A 121 -3.98 -12.13 8.38
CA TRP A 121 -3.37 -11.06 7.59
C TRP A 121 -2.38 -10.21 8.39
N LEU A 122 -2.57 -10.03 9.71
CA LEU A 122 -1.62 -9.30 10.57
C LEU A 122 -0.28 -10.05 10.68
N THR A 123 -0.32 -11.38 10.79
CA THR A 123 0.89 -12.20 10.85
C THR A 123 1.62 -12.15 9.51
N HIS A 124 0.88 -12.26 8.41
CA HIS A 124 1.44 -12.18 7.07
C HIS A 124 2.01 -10.78 6.76
N SER A 125 1.29 -9.71 7.12
CA SER A 125 1.72 -8.32 6.96
C SER A 125 3.04 -8.06 7.70
N ASN A 126 3.19 -8.58 8.93
CA ASN A 126 4.45 -8.49 9.67
C ASN A 126 5.61 -9.20 8.94
N GLY A 127 5.36 -10.38 8.36
CA GLY A 127 6.32 -11.08 7.51
C GLY A 127 6.70 -10.27 6.26
N ILE A 128 5.74 -9.61 5.63
CA ILE A 128 5.97 -8.71 4.49
C ILE A 128 6.80 -7.49 4.93
N GLY A 129 6.48 -6.87 6.07
CA GLY A 129 7.28 -5.78 6.64
C GLY A 129 8.72 -6.18 6.93
N THR A 130 8.93 -7.42 7.40
CA THR A 130 10.27 -8.01 7.56
C THR A 130 10.98 -8.16 6.21
N LEU A 131 10.26 -8.57 5.16
CA LEU A 131 10.83 -8.70 3.81
C LEU A 131 11.20 -7.34 3.19
N PHE A 132 10.36 -6.30 3.37
CA PHE A 132 10.70 -4.92 3.01
C PHE A 132 11.99 -4.47 3.70
N ARG A 133 12.09 -4.64 5.03
CA ARG A 133 13.31 -4.32 5.80
C ARG A 133 14.53 -5.11 5.33
N TYR A 134 14.36 -6.40 5.02
CA TYR A 134 15.46 -7.25 4.54
C TYR A 134 15.98 -6.86 3.15
N ARG A 135 15.09 -6.35 2.29
CA ARG A 135 15.45 -5.77 0.98
C ARG A 135 16.11 -4.40 1.13
N GLY A 136 15.70 -3.62 2.13
CA GLY A 136 16.19 -2.27 2.41
C GLY A 136 15.49 -1.21 1.58
N ALA A 137 15.45 0.04 2.07
CA ALA A 137 14.69 1.13 1.47
C ALA A 137 15.06 1.39 -0.01
N GLU A 138 16.34 1.32 -0.35
CA GLU A 138 16.83 1.56 -1.73
C GLU A 138 16.25 0.60 -2.76
N ALA A 139 15.91 -0.64 -2.37
CA ALA A 139 15.28 -1.61 -3.27
C ALA A 139 13.81 -1.25 -3.62
N HIS A 140 13.31 -0.13 -3.10
CA HIS A 140 11.96 0.40 -3.31
C HIS A 140 11.97 1.84 -3.85
N ARG A 141 13.13 2.32 -4.33
CA ARG A 141 13.27 3.66 -4.93
C ARG A 141 12.55 3.78 -6.26
N ASP A 142 12.65 2.76 -7.10
CA ASP A 142 12.11 2.74 -8.45
C ASP A 142 11.60 1.33 -8.83
N GLY A 143 11.21 1.17 -10.10
CA GLY A 143 10.80 -0.11 -10.67
C GLY A 143 9.60 -0.76 -9.96
N PHE A 144 9.54 -2.09 -10.00
CA PHE A 144 8.42 -2.81 -9.40
C PHE A 144 8.50 -2.86 -7.86
N GLY A 145 9.70 -2.77 -7.29
CA GLY A 145 9.89 -2.60 -5.85
C GLY A 145 9.17 -1.38 -5.28
N ARG A 146 9.20 -0.24 -6.00
CA ARG A 146 8.41 0.97 -5.66
C ARG A 146 6.91 0.71 -5.74
N THR A 147 6.44 0.08 -6.81
CA THR A 147 5.03 -0.27 -6.99
C THR A 147 4.50 -1.14 -5.86
N LEU A 148 5.29 -2.13 -5.41
CA LEU A 148 4.94 -2.98 -4.27
C LEU A 148 4.83 -2.20 -2.96
N LEU A 149 5.74 -1.24 -2.72
CA LEU A 149 5.70 -0.39 -1.53
C LEU A 149 4.43 0.47 -1.52
N ILE A 150 4.15 1.19 -2.60
CA ILE A 150 2.95 2.03 -2.75
C ILE A 150 1.68 1.19 -2.56
N SER A 151 1.67 -0.02 -3.12
CA SER A 151 0.50 -0.91 -3.10
C SER A 151 0.19 -1.48 -1.73
N PHE A 152 1.18 -1.59 -0.83
CA PHE A 152 1.02 -2.30 0.45
C PHE A 152 1.24 -1.45 1.70
N ARG A 153 1.79 -0.23 1.57
CA ARG A 153 2.17 0.63 2.71
C ARG A 153 1.03 0.95 3.69
N SER A 154 -0.21 1.13 3.20
CA SER A 154 -1.35 1.41 4.07
C SER A 154 -1.62 0.25 5.05
N PHE A 155 -1.45 -1.00 4.60
CA PHE A 155 -1.59 -2.18 5.44
C PHE A 155 -0.44 -2.35 6.44
N LEU A 156 0.77 -1.93 6.08
CA LEU A 156 1.92 -1.92 7.00
C LEU A 156 1.74 -0.90 8.13
N ILE A 157 1.20 0.27 7.81
CA ILE A 157 0.88 1.29 8.82
C ILE A 157 -0.25 0.79 9.74
N ALA A 158 -1.31 0.21 9.17
CA ALA A 158 -2.41 -0.36 9.94
C ALA A 158 -1.94 -1.50 10.87
N ASP A 159 -1.09 -2.42 10.37
CA ASP A 159 -0.50 -3.49 11.19
C ASP A 159 0.30 -2.92 12.38
N ALA A 160 1.13 -1.90 12.14
CA ALA A 160 1.92 -1.24 13.18
C ALA A 160 1.02 -0.56 14.25
N LEU A 161 -0.06 0.12 13.82
CA LEU A 161 -1.03 0.74 14.72
C LEU A 161 -1.74 -0.31 15.60
N ILE A 162 -2.21 -1.41 14.99
CA ILE A 162 -2.89 -2.49 15.68
C ILE A 162 -1.97 -3.16 16.70
N ARG A 163 -0.70 -3.37 16.34
CA ARG A 163 0.32 -3.94 17.25
C ARG A 163 0.78 -2.95 18.31
N GLY A 164 0.61 -1.64 18.10
CA GLY A 164 1.15 -0.61 18.98
C GLY A 164 2.67 -0.54 18.89
N GLU A 165 3.22 -0.71 17.69
CA GLU A 165 4.65 -0.66 17.41
C GLU A 165 4.94 0.50 16.44
N PRO A 166 6.13 1.14 16.52
CA PRO A 166 6.52 2.12 15.52
C PRO A 166 6.53 1.52 14.09
N CYS A 167 6.04 2.27 13.10
CA CYS A 167 6.11 1.84 11.71
C CYS A 167 7.50 2.13 11.15
N PHE A 168 8.17 1.11 10.60
CA PHE A 168 9.51 1.26 10.02
C PHE A 168 9.56 2.25 8.85
N LEU A 169 8.43 2.49 8.17
CA LEU A 169 8.33 3.49 7.10
C LEU A 169 8.53 4.93 7.61
N ALA A 170 8.44 5.16 8.92
CA ALA A 170 8.76 6.44 9.56
C ALA A 170 10.27 6.68 9.70
N GLU A 171 11.12 5.68 9.46
CA GLU A 171 12.57 5.84 9.55
C GLU A 171 13.11 6.71 8.39
N THR A 172 14.21 7.42 8.65
CA THR A 172 14.79 8.40 7.71
C THR A 172 15.11 7.81 6.34
N ALA A 173 15.61 6.58 6.28
CA ALA A 173 15.96 5.91 5.03
C ALA A 173 14.73 5.74 4.11
N TRP A 174 13.59 5.31 4.67
CA TRP A 174 12.35 5.11 3.91
C TRP A 174 11.73 6.43 3.47
N ARG A 175 11.72 7.44 4.35
CA ARG A 175 11.25 8.79 4.01
C ARG A 175 12.07 9.43 2.90
N SER A 176 13.40 9.25 2.93
CA SER A 176 14.29 9.78 1.90
C SER A 176 13.97 9.21 0.54
N VAL A 177 13.76 7.89 0.46
CA VAL A 177 13.41 7.20 -0.79
C VAL A 177 12.08 7.69 -1.36
N ILE A 178 11.06 7.88 -0.51
CA ILE A 178 9.76 8.40 -0.94
C ILE A 178 9.88 9.82 -1.48
N LYS A 179 10.58 10.72 -0.75
CA LYS A 179 10.80 12.11 -1.17
C LYS A 179 11.58 12.22 -2.48
N ASP A 180 12.64 11.43 -2.62
CA ASP A 180 13.44 11.41 -3.84
C ASP A 180 12.62 10.97 -5.05
N ALA A 181 11.69 10.04 -4.85
CA ALA A 181 10.82 9.57 -5.91
C ALA A 181 9.77 10.61 -6.30
N VAL A 182 9.13 11.29 -5.33
CA VAL A 182 8.25 12.45 -5.62
C VAL A 182 8.98 13.52 -6.43
N ARG A 183 10.21 13.87 -6.04
CA ARG A 183 11.05 14.81 -6.78
C ARG A 183 11.34 14.31 -8.20
N THR A 184 11.71 13.05 -8.35
CA THR A 184 12.02 12.44 -9.66
C THR A 184 10.80 12.43 -10.58
N GLU A 185 9.62 12.08 -10.04
CA GLU A 185 8.36 12.12 -10.78
C GLU A 185 8.05 13.53 -11.29
N GLY A 186 8.21 14.55 -10.45
CA GLY A 186 8.07 15.96 -10.85
C GLY A 186 9.02 16.35 -12.00
N LEU A 187 10.30 15.95 -11.92
CA LEU A 187 11.28 16.21 -12.98
C LEU A 187 10.97 15.47 -14.30
N MET A 188 10.30 14.32 -14.22
CA MET A 188 9.90 13.50 -15.36
C MET A 188 8.55 13.91 -15.96
N GLY A 189 7.89 14.95 -15.42
CA GLY A 189 6.54 15.33 -15.82
C GLY A 189 5.47 14.30 -15.43
N LYS A 190 5.79 13.41 -14.49
CA LYS A 190 4.88 12.40 -13.92
C LYS A 190 4.31 12.81 -12.55
N GLY A 191 4.72 13.96 -12.02
CA GLY A 191 4.22 14.49 -10.74
C GLY A 191 2.81 15.07 -10.87
N SER A 192 2.16 15.28 -9.73
CA SER A 192 0.86 15.94 -9.62
C SER A 192 0.74 16.55 -8.22
N GLU A 193 0.20 17.75 -8.09
CA GLU A 193 0.03 18.38 -6.77
C GLU A 193 -0.79 17.51 -5.81
N LEU A 194 -1.91 16.95 -6.29
CA LEU A 194 -2.73 16.02 -5.51
C LEU A 194 -1.92 14.79 -5.07
N GLY A 195 -1.25 14.16 -6.02
CA GLY A 195 -0.46 12.96 -5.77
C GLY A 195 0.69 13.20 -4.81
N ASP A 196 1.31 14.38 -4.82
CA ASP A 196 2.41 14.75 -3.92
C ASP A 196 1.89 14.99 -2.50
N LEU A 197 0.75 15.66 -2.36
CA LEU A 197 0.08 15.82 -1.07
C LEU A 197 -0.33 14.49 -0.45
N VAL A 198 -0.79 13.54 -1.27
CA VAL A 198 -1.08 12.18 -0.79
C VAL A 198 0.20 11.50 -0.29
N GLU A 199 1.33 11.64 -0.97
CA GLU A 199 2.62 11.11 -0.51
C GLU A 199 3.07 11.76 0.81
N TYR A 200 2.92 13.09 0.95
CA TYR A 200 3.23 13.80 2.20
C TYR A 200 2.29 13.40 3.36
N ALA A 201 1.00 13.21 3.08
CA ALA A 201 0.03 12.69 4.03
C ALA A 201 0.45 11.30 4.52
N PHE A 202 0.79 10.39 3.61
CA PHE A 202 1.28 9.07 3.98
C PHE A 202 2.55 9.14 4.82
N GLU A 203 3.51 10.00 4.47
CA GLU A 203 4.74 10.21 5.25
C GLU A 203 4.40 10.58 6.71
N GLU A 204 3.52 11.56 6.93
CA GLU A 204 3.16 11.99 8.29
C GLU A 204 2.36 10.92 9.04
N ILE A 205 1.46 10.21 8.34
CA ILE A 205 0.68 9.11 8.93
C ILE A 205 1.59 7.95 9.41
N THR A 206 2.76 7.73 8.80
CA THR A 206 3.71 6.70 9.28
C THR A 206 4.19 6.96 10.73
N VAL A 207 4.14 8.22 11.18
CA VAL A 207 4.55 8.62 12.54
C VAL A 207 3.53 8.20 13.59
N CYS A 208 2.24 8.19 13.23
CA CYS A 208 1.13 7.89 14.14
C CYS A 208 1.42 6.62 15.01
N PRO A 209 1.70 5.42 14.44
CA PRO A 209 1.96 4.23 15.24
C PRO A 209 3.05 4.37 16.32
N GLY A 210 4.13 5.12 16.04
CA GLY A 210 5.21 5.35 17.00
C GLY A 210 4.78 6.20 18.19
N LEU A 211 3.92 7.19 17.97
CA LEU A 211 3.35 8.01 19.04
C LEU A 211 2.42 7.21 19.95
N VAL A 212 1.63 6.27 19.38
CA VAL A 212 0.76 5.37 20.16
C VAL A 212 1.60 4.46 21.03
N ALA A 213 2.65 3.88 20.44
CA ALA A 213 3.60 3.03 21.16
C ALA A 213 4.27 3.77 22.31
N TRP A 214 4.70 5.02 22.08
CA TRP A 214 5.32 5.87 23.10
C TRP A 214 4.35 6.21 24.23
N ALA A 215 3.11 6.59 23.92
CA ALA A 215 2.07 6.84 24.91
C ALA A 215 1.83 5.63 25.82
N ARG A 216 1.68 4.44 25.23
CA ARG A 216 1.49 3.17 25.98
C ARG A 216 2.70 2.84 26.86
N ALA A 217 3.92 3.08 26.38
CA ALA A 217 5.14 2.85 27.15
C ALA A 217 5.22 3.78 28.38
N ILE A 218 4.86 5.06 28.24
CA ILE A 218 4.80 5.99 29.37
C ILE A 218 3.74 5.53 30.38
N SER A 219 2.55 5.13 29.94
CA SER A 219 1.46 4.70 30.84
C SER A 219 1.77 3.43 31.64
N THR A 220 2.70 2.60 31.16
CA THR A 220 3.07 1.33 31.81
C THR A 220 4.31 1.43 32.71
N THR A 221 5.08 2.51 32.61
CA THR A 221 6.32 2.69 33.36
C THR A 221 6.05 3.23 34.78
N LYS A 222 6.64 2.60 35.80
CA LYS A 222 6.46 2.97 37.22
C LYS A 222 7.33 4.15 37.69
N GLU A 223 8.45 4.38 37.01
CA GLU A 223 9.34 5.53 37.25
C GLU A 223 9.07 6.59 36.19
N ALA A 224 8.44 7.69 36.58
CA ALA A 224 8.05 8.76 35.66
C ALA A 224 9.22 9.74 35.44
N ASP A 225 9.86 9.66 34.28
CA ASP A 225 10.61 10.81 33.75
C ASP A 225 9.61 11.89 33.35
N ALA A 226 9.58 12.99 34.11
CA ALA A 226 8.66 14.10 33.89
C ALA A 226 8.83 14.79 32.51
N LEU A 227 9.95 14.55 31.82
CA LEU A 227 10.22 15.09 30.49
C LEU A 227 9.55 14.27 29.37
N GLN A 228 9.39 12.95 29.53
CA GLN A 228 8.83 12.07 28.48
C GLN A 228 7.40 12.48 28.07
N PRO A 229 6.46 12.73 29.00
CA PRO A 229 5.11 13.17 28.62
C PRO A 229 5.11 14.52 27.88
N GLN A 230 6.02 15.43 28.24
CA GLN A 230 6.11 16.76 27.61
C GLN A 230 6.63 16.64 26.17
N LEU A 231 7.66 15.82 25.94
CA LEU A 231 8.19 15.55 24.60
C LEU A 231 7.15 14.84 23.72
N LEU A 232 6.46 13.84 24.27
CA LEU A 232 5.38 13.16 23.57
C LEU A 232 4.27 14.14 23.17
N MET A 233 3.81 14.97 24.11
CA MET A 233 2.76 15.96 23.82
C MET A 233 3.19 16.94 22.72
N LYS A 234 4.44 17.40 22.74
CA LYS A 234 5.00 18.25 21.69
C LYS A 234 4.95 17.57 20.32
N GLU A 235 5.35 16.29 20.23
CA GLU A 235 5.32 15.54 18.97
C GLU A 235 3.90 15.22 18.50
N ILE A 236 2.96 14.93 19.40
CA ILE A 236 1.54 14.75 19.08
C ILE A 236 0.97 16.05 18.49
N VAL A 237 1.21 17.20 19.14
CA VAL A 237 0.73 18.50 18.66
C VAL A 237 1.35 18.83 17.29
N ARG A 238 2.65 18.59 17.10
CA ARG A 238 3.33 18.80 15.82
C ARG A 238 2.71 17.94 14.71
N THR A 239 2.54 16.65 14.97
CA THR A 239 2.01 15.68 13.99
C THR A 239 0.56 16.00 13.65
N ARG A 240 -0.29 16.29 14.65
CA ARG A 240 -1.67 16.70 14.43
C ARG A 240 -1.79 18.00 13.64
N GLY A 241 -0.94 18.99 13.94
CA GLY A 241 -0.90 20.24 13.19
C GLY A 241 -0.53 20.02 11.71
N ARG A 242 0.44 19.14 11.45
CA ARG A 242 0.86 18.81 10.08
C ARG A 242 -0.21 18.02 9.31
N LEU A 243 -0.87 17.06 9.95
CA LEU A 243 -2.00 16.33 9.35
C LEU A 243 -3.17 17.26 9.04
N ALA A 244 -3.49 18.21 9.93
CA ALA A 244 -4.54 19.20 9.70
C ALA A 244 -4.21 20.17 8.54
N ASP A 245 -2.97 20.61 8.44
CA ASP A 245 -2.46 21.43 7.32
C ASP A 245 -2.60 20.69 5.98
N LEU A 246 -2.15 19.42 5.92
CA LEU A 246 -2.26 18.58 4.73
C LEU A 246 -3.72 18.28 4.36
N HIS A 247 -4.58 18.05 5.37
CA HIS A 247 -6.02 17.86 5.17
C HIS A 247 -6.64 19.12 4.54
N GLY A 248 -6.36 20.31 5.09
CA GLY A 248 -6.85 21.57 4.54
C GLY A 248 -6.37 21.83 3.10
N GLN A 249 -5.12 21.50 2.78
CA GLN A 249 -4.60 21.60 1.41
C GLN A 249 -5.34 20.65 0.45
N LEU A 250 -5.58 19.40 0.85
CA LEU A 250 -6.35 18.44 0.05
C LEU A 250 -7.82 18.89 -0.13
N GLU A 251 -8.47 19.38 0.92
CA GLU A 251 -9.84 19.90 0.85
C GLU A 251 -9.92 21.08 -0.12
N MET A 252 -8.99 22.04 -0.02
CA MET A 252 -8.96 23.20 -0.91
C MET A 252 -8.81 22.80 -2.37
N LEU A 253 -7.94 21.83 -2.68
CA LEU A 253 -7.74 21.34 -4.04
C LEU A 253 -8.97 20.63 -4.59
N THR A 254 -9.68 19.86 -3.77
CA THR A 254 -10.92 19.19 -4.19
C THR A 254 -12.07 20.18 -4.37
N CYS A 255 -12.28 21.11 -3.42
CA CYS A 255 -13.40 22.06 -3.45
C CYS A 255 -13.30 23.09 -4.59
N THR A 256 -12.09 23.46 -5.03
CA THR A 256 -11.90 24.42 -6.13
C THR A 256 -12.09 23.82 -7.52
N SER A 257 -12.26 22.50 -7.63
CA SER A 257 -12.17 21.77 -8.90
C SER A 257 -13.29 20.74 -9.15
N LEU A 258 -14.41 20.79 -8.42
CA LEU A 258 -15.42 19.71 -8.43
C LEU A 258 -16.20 19.49 -9.76
N ASP A 259 -15.99 20.28 -10.81
CA ASP A 259 -16.48 19.94 -12.15
C ASP A 259 -15.34 19.35 -13.00
N ASP A 260 -15.63 18.26 -13.73
CA ASP A 260 -14.64 17.56 -14.58
C ASP A 260 -13.92 18.54 -15.53
N LYS A 261 -14.65 19.55 -16.01
CA LYS A 261 -14.10 20.64 -16.85
C LYS A 261 -13.10 21.54 -16.11
N GLY A 262 -13.28 21.80 -14.82
CA GLY A 262 -12.34 22.56 -14.01
C GLY A 262 -11.05 21.79 -13.77
N LEU A 263 -11.14 20.48 -13.53
CA LEU A 263 -9.99 19.58 -13.36
C LEU A 263 -9.19 19.39 -14.65
N GLU A 264 -9.86 19.21 -15.79
CA GLU A 264 -9.22 19.13 -17.11
C GLU A 264 -8.39 20.38 -17.45
N ASN A 265 -8.78 21.55 -16.91
CA ASN A 265 -8.08 22.82 -17.10
C ASN A 265 -6.92 23.07 -16.12
N ARG A 266 -6.63 22.13 -15.21
CA ARG A 266 -5.55 22.21 -14.21
C ARG A 266 -4.59 21.01 -14.29
N PRO A 267 -3.83 20.88 -15.39
CA PRO A 267 -2.91 19.74 -15.59
C PRO A 267 -1.77 19.69 -14.56
N ASP A 268 -1.48 20.80 -13.88
CA ASP A 268 -0.58 20.89 -12.73
C ASP A 268 -1.11 20.13 -11.49
N LEU A 269 -2.43 20.20 -11.28
CA LEU A 269 -3.12 19.60 -10.14
C LEU A 269 -3.34 18.11 -10.34
N THR A 270 -3.84 17.75 -11.53
CA THR A 270 -4.18 16.38 -11.89
C THR A 270 -2.95 15.58 -12.31
N GLY A 271 -1.98 16.25 -12.95
CA GLY A 271 -0.85 15.58 -13.59
C GLY A 271 -1.35 14.46 -14.52
N PRO A 272 -0.77 13.25 -14.44
CA PRO A 272 -1.20 12.13 -15.25
C PRO A 272 -2.31 11.28 -14.59
N ILE A 273 -2.96 11.76 -13.54
CA ILE A 273 -4.04 11.05 -12.83
C ILE A 273 -5.37 11.26 -13.58
N PRO A 274 -6.12 10.20 -13.93
CA PRO A 274 -7.43 10.34 -14.56
C PRO A 274 -8.43 11.09 -13.66
N VAL A 275 -9.25 11.97 -14.24
CA VAL A 275 -10.18 12.86 -13.53
C VAL A 275 -11.17 12.06 -12.66
N GLU A 276 -11.68 10.96 -13.19
CA GLU A 276 -12.59 10.04 -12.49
C GLU A 276 -11.97 9.42 -11.22
N VAL A 277 -10.64 9.37 -11.14
CA VAL A 277 -9.90 8.79 -10.01
C VAL A 277 -9.53 9.85 -8.97
N ILE A 278 -9.43 11.11 -9.36
CA ILE A 278 -9.07 12.23 -8.47
C ILE A 278 -10.01 12.31 -7.27
N THR A 279 -11.32 12.28 -7.52
CA THR A 279 -12.34 12.36 -6.46
C THR A 279 -12.25 11.16 -5.52
N ILE A 280 -11.98 9.97 -6.05
CA ILE A 280 -11.81 8.74 -5.28
C ILE A 280 -10.57 8.85 -4.38
N LEU A 281 -9.43 9.21 -4.98
CA LEU A 281 -8.14 9.34 -4.31
C LEU A 281 -8.20 10.38 -3.18
N ALA A 282 -8.74 11.56 -3.48
CA ALA A 282 -8.81 12.64 -2.52
C ALA A 282 -9.75 12.31 -1.37
N ARG A 283 -10.94 11.74 -1.65
CA ARG A 283 -11.88 11.30 -0.61
C ARG A 283 -11.28 10.26 0.34
N PHE A 284 -10.58 9.26 -0.19
CA PHE A 284 -9.91 8.25 0.65
C PHE A 284 -8.76 8.85 1.47
N SER A 285 -8.01 9.79 0.89
CA SER A 285 -6.91 10.46 1.57
C SER A 285 -7.40 11.37 2.70
N LEU A 286 -8.46 12.15 2.46
CA LEU A 286 -9.13 12.97 3.46
C LEU A 286 -9.63 12.11 4.62
N LYS A 287 -10.31 11.00 4.31
CA LYS A 287 -10.78 10.06 5.34
C LYS A 287 -9.62 9.50 6.18
N GLY A 288 -8.53 9.07 5.55
CA GLY A 288 -7.36 8.57 6.27
C GLY A 288 -6.71 9.62 7.19
N LEU A 289 -6.69 10.87 6.76
CA LEU A 289 -6.20 12.01 7.56
C LEU A 289 -7.14 12.39 8.71
N GLN A 290 -8.45 12.21 8.56
CA GLN A 290 -9.43 12.41 9.62
C GLN A 290 -9.35 11.33 10.69
N ASP A 291 -9.15 10.07 10.28
CA ASP A 291 -9.15 8.93 11.18
C ASP A 291 -7.82 8.81 11.99
N CYS A 292 -6.66 9.26 11.50
CA CYS A 292 -5.36 9.13 12.22
C CYS A 292 -5.33 9.87 13.57
N PRO A 293 -5.79 11.13 13.67
CA PRO A 293 -5.84 11.88 14.92
C PRO A 293 -6.76 11.26 15.99
N GLU A 294 -7.78 10.49 15.62
CA GLU A 294 -8.70 9.85 16.58
C GLU A 294 -8.07 8.63 17.30
N VAL A 295 -6.89 8.19 16.85
CA VAL A 295 -6.13 7.11 17.51
C VAL A 295 -5.33 7.62 18.73
N PHE A 296 -5.25 8.95 18.93
CA PHE A 296 -4.51 9.61 20.02
C PHE A 296 -5.41 10.28 21.04
#